data_AF-A0A972QWT2-F1
#
_entry.id   AF-A0A972QWT2-F1
#
_cell.length_a   1.000
_cell.length_b   1.000
_cell.length_c   1.000
_cell.angle_alpha   90.00
_cell.angle_beta   90.00
_cell.angle_gamma   90.00
#
_symmetry.space_group_name_H-M   'P 1'
#
loop_
_entity.id
_entity.type
_entity.pdbx_description
1 polymer ?
#
loop_
_entity_poly.entity_id
_entity_poly.type
_entity_poly.pdbx_seq_one_letter_code
_entity_poly.pdbx_strand_id
1 'polypeptide(L)'
;MSKSNDIEGRTPNRIRWIARGAGLLITALWLLMVTGYAADGSEPWTWESTVIMVLIIASTLGVITAWWREWMGGVVLVVCAIAHSTFACFAAGHNHAFAMLISGGPYLLTGILFLWSWRKSRSIGV
;
A
#
# COMPACT_ATOMS: atom_id res chain seq x y z
N MET A 1 -3.12 -24.52 -44.77
CA MET A 1 -4.23 -24.04 -43.90
C MET A 1 -3.76 -24.12 -42.46
N SER A 2 -3.15 -23.06 -41.94
CA SER A 2 -2.64 -22.98 -40.56
C SER A 2 -3.11 -21.66 -39.96
N LYS A 3 -4.10 -21.74 -39.06
CA LYS A 3 -4.46 -20.67 -38.12
C LYS A 3 -4.06 -21.18 -36.74
N SER A 4 -2.79 -21.00 -36.38
CA SER A 4 -2.25 -21.34 -35.05
C SER A 4 -1.53 -20.18 -34.38
N ASN A 5 -1.80 -18.93 -34.76
CA ASN A 5 -1.01 -17.76 -34.32
C ASN A 5 -1.78 -16.77 -33.43
N ASP A 6 -2.91 -17.14 -32.83
CA ASP A 6 -3.69 -16.23 -31.98
C ASP A 6 -3.39 -16.35 -30.47
N ILE A 7 -2.29 -17.02 -30.07
CA ILE A 7 -1.83 -17.07 -28.67
C ILE A 7 -0.47 -16.38 -28.52
N GLU A 8 -0.26 -15.27 -29.23
CA GLU A 8 0.89 -14.42 -28.98
C GLU A 8 0.56 -13.44 -27.82
N GLY A 9 0.90 -13.87 -26.61
CA GLY A 9 1.58 -12.98 -25.68
C GLY A 9 0.76 -11.94 -24.90
N ARG A 10 -0.52 -12.20 -24.55
CA ARG A 10 -1.16 -11.46 -23.44
C ARG A 10 -0.52 -11.90 -22.12
N THR A 11 0.77 -11.61 -21.93
CA THR A 11 1.45 -11.84 -20.65
C THR A 11 0.69 -11.01 -19.61
N PRO A 12 0.00 -11.64 -18.64
CA PRO A 12 -0.65 -10.88 -17.58
C PRO A 12 0.44 -10.05 -16.95
N ASN A 13 0.26 -8.73 -16.95
CA ASN A 13 1.29 -7.77 -16.55
C ASN A 13 1.71 -8.09 -15.11
N ARG A 14 2.77 -8.91 -14.95
CA ARG A 14 3.13 -9.57 -13.66
C ARG A 14 3.36 -8.54 -12.57
N ILE A 15 3.84 -7.36 -12.96
CA ILE A 15 4.08 -6.21 -12.09
C ILE A 15 2.77 -5.68 -11.51
N ARG A 16 1.66 -5.67 -12.26
CA ARG A 16 0.34 -5.31 -11.73
C ARG A 16 -0.14 -6.27 -10.65
N TRP A 17 0.04 -7.56 -10.89
CA TRP A 17 -0.36 -8.59 -9.92
C TRP A 17 0.52 -8.56 -8.67
N ILE A 18 1.82 -8.30 -8.82
CA ILE A 18 2.74 -8.10 -7.68
C ILE A 18 2.33 -6.86 -6.87
N ALA A 19 2.07 -5.71 -7.51
CA ALA A 19 1.66 -4.49 -6.83
C ALA A 19 0.33 -4.68 -6.07
N ARG A 20 -0.65 -5.35 -6.70
CA ARG A 20 -1.94 -5.70 -6.09
C ARG A 20 -1.77 -6.67 -4.93
N GLY A 21 -0.98 -7.72 -5.10
CA GLY A 21 -0.68 -8.70 -4.05
C GLY A 21 0.01 -8.06 -2.84
N ALA A 22 1.00 -7.20 -3.08
CA ALA A 22 1.67 -6.45 -2.03
C ALA A 22 0.71 -5.49 -1.30
N GLY A 23 -0.14 -4.75 -2.03
CA GLY A 23 -1.16 -3.87 -1.45
C GLY A 23 -2.16 -4.63 -0.58
N LEU A 24 -2.63 -5.79 -1.06
CA LEU A 24 -3.56 -6.64 -0.30
C LEU A 24 -2.91 -7.18 0.97
N LEU A 25 -1.66 -7.66 0.87
CA LEU A 25 -0.92 -8.21 2.01
C LEU A 25 -0.70 -7.15 3.10
N ILE A 26 -0.29 -5.95 2.70
CA ILE A 26 -0.06 -4.84 3.64
C ILE A 26 -1.37 -4.40 4.29
N THR A 27 -2.44 -4.29 3.52
CA THR A 27 -3.77 -3.95 4.05
C THR A 27 -4.26 -5.01 5.04
N ALA A 28 -4.09 -6.29 4.72
CA ALA A 28 -4.47 -7.40 5.59
C ALA A 28 -3.67 -7.41 6.90
N LEU A 29 -2.36 -7.14 6.83
CA LEU A 29 -1.49 -7.06 8.00
C LEU A 29 -1.90 -5.92 8.94
N TRP A 30 -2.22 -4.74 8.40
CA TRP A 30 -2.71 -3.61 9.19
C TRP A 30 -4.09 -3.87 9.79
N LEU A 31 -5.00 -4.47 9.04
CA LEU A 31 -6.31 -4.89 9.57
C LEU A 31 -6.15 -5.86 10.73
N LEU A 32 -5.28 -6.87 10.60
CA LEU A 32 -4.99 -7.80 11.68
C LEU A 32 -4.49 -7.07 12.94
N MET A 33 -3.54 -6.15 12.80
CA MET A 33 -3.05 -5.37 13.94
C MET A 33 -4.15 -4.55 14.62
N VAL A 34 -4.97 -3.83 13.85
CA VAL A 34 -6.09 -3.04 14.41
C VAL A 34 -7.11 -3.93 15.10
N THR A 35 -7.44 -5.09 14.51
CA THR A 35 -8.37 -6.04 15.14
C THR A 35 -7.80 -6.66 16.41
N GLY A 36 -6.50 -6.95 16.45
CA GLY A 36 -5.82 -7.43 17.65
C GLY A 36 -5.85 -6.38 18.76
N TYR A 37 -5.56 -5.12 18.43
CA TYR A 37 -5.64 -4.00 19.37
C TYR A 37 -7.07 -3.82 19.92
N ALA A 38 -8.08 -3.86 19.05
CA ALA A 38 -9.48 -3.75 19.46
C ALA A 38 -9.96 -4.92 20.32
N ALA A 39 -9.42 -6.12 20.10
CA ALA A 39 -9.78 -7.32 20.86
C ALA A 39 -9.09 -7.39 22.24
N ASP A 40 -7.88 -6.85 22.37
CA ASP A 40 -7.14 -6.83 23.64
C ASP A 40 -7.81 -5.89 24.65
N GLY A 41 -8.35 -4.74 24.19
CA GLY A 41 -9.16 -3.83 25.01
C GLY A 41 -8.45 -3.27 26.26
N SER A 42 -7.15 -3.50 26.37
CA SER A 42 -6.34 -3.26 27.57
C SER A 42 -5.82 -1.82 27.63
N GLU A 43 -5.71 -1.16 26.47
CA GLU A 43 -5.24 0.23 26.37
C GLU A 43 -6.40 1.21 26.13
N PRO A 44 -6.40 2.37 26.82
CA PRO A 44 -7.36 3.44 26.57
C PRO A 44 -7.24 3.95 25.13
N TRP A 45 -8.38 4.22 24.50
CA TRP A 45 -8.40 4.86 23.19
C TRP A 45 -7.85 6.29 23.28
N THR A 46 -6.71 6.56 22.64
CA THR A 46 -6.09 7.89 22.63
C THR A 46 -6.26 8.61 21.28
N TRP A 47 -5.82 9.86 21.23
CA TRP A 47 -5.83 10.64 19.98
C TRP A 47 -4.84 10.05 18.96
N GLU A 48 -3.73 9.47 19.42
CA GLU A 48 -2.76 8.74 18.59
C GLU A 48 -3.42 7.56 17.87
N SER A 49 -4.21 6.75 18.59
CA SER A 49 -4.98 5.63 18.01
C SER A 49 -5.95 6.10 16.93
N THR A 50 -6.57 7.27 17.13
CA THR A 50 -7.47 7.89 16.15
C THR A 50 -6.72 8.28 14.87
N VAL A 51 -5.55 8.91 15.00
CA VAL A 51 -4.73 9.33 13.85
C VAL A 51 -4.27 8.10 13.06
N ILE A 52 -3.74 7.08 13.73
CA ILE A 52 -3.33 5.82 13.08
C ILE A 52 -4.50 5.20 12.32
N MET A 53 -5.69 5.13 12.94
CA MET A 53 -6.88 4.55 12.28
C MET A 53 -7.25 5.31 11.00
N VAL A 54 -7.22 6.65 11.02
CA VAL A 54 -7.49 7.47 9.83
C VAL A 54 -6.45 7.20 8.73
N LEU A 55 -5.16 7.11 9.07
CA LEU A 55 -4.14 6.79 8.08
C LEU A 55 -4.31 5.39 7.49
N ILE A 56 -4.70 4.39 8.28
CA ILE A 56 -4.95 3.02 7.79
C ILE A 56 -6.12 3.03 6.81
N ILE A 57 -7.22 3.73 7.14
CA ILE A 57 -8.38 3.87 6.26
C ILE A 57 -7.97 4.56 4.95
N ALA A 58 -7.24 5.69 5.04
CA ALA A 58 -6.76 6.42 3.87
C ALA A 58 -5.84 5.55 2.98
N SER A 59 -4.94 4.78 3.59
CA SER A 59 -4.05 3.87 2.88
C SER A 59 -4.82 2.74 2.20
N THR A 60 -5.83 2.19 2.88
CA THR A 60 -6.72 1.16 2.33
C THR A 60 -7.48 1.69 1.12
N LEU A 61 -8.03 2.91 1.21
CA LEU A 61 -8.66 3.58 0.09
C LEU A 61 -7.65 3.85 -1.05
N GLY A 62 -6.39 4.14 -0.74
CA GLY A 62 -5.29 4.23 -1.69
C GLY A 62 -5.06 2.92 -2.47
N VAL A 63 -5.05 1.78 -1.77
CA VAL A 63 -4.94 0.45 -2.41
C VAL A 63 -6.18 0.14 -3.27
N ILE A 64 -7.38 0.42 -2.78
CA ILE A 64 -8.62 0.19 -3.52
C ILE A 64 -8.68 1.08 -4.76
N THR A 65 -8.33 2.36 -4.64
CA THR A 65 -8.29 3.27 -5.79
C THR A 65 -7.20 2.90 -6.80
N ALA A 66 -6.06 2.35 -6.34
CA ALA A 66 -5.03 1.79 -7.22
C ALA A 66 -5.55 0.62 -8.09
N TRP A 67 -6.63 -0.08 -7.68
CA TRP A 67 -7.24 -1.10 -8.54
C TRP A 67 -7.88 -0.54 -9.80
N TRP A 68 -8.43 0.67 -9.75
CA TRP A 68 -9.07 1.33 -10.89
C TRP A 68 -8.14 2.32 -11.60
N ARG A 69 -7.33 3.08 -10.85
CA ARG A 69 -6.34 4.04 -11.39
C ARG A 69 -5.03 3.94 -10.61
N GLU A 70 -4.09 3.18 -11.17
CA GLU A 70 -2.78 2.88 -10.58
C GLU A 70 -2.00 4.14 -10.18
N TRP A 71 -2.07 5.21 -10.99
CA TRP A 71 -1.36 6.46 -10.72
C TRP A 71 -1.94 7.19 -9.49
N MET A 72 -3.27 7.23 -9.35
CA MET A 72 -3.92 7.91 -8.22
C MET A 72 -3.64 7.16 -6.93
N GLY A 73 -3.86 5.85 -6.91
CA GLY A 73 -3.63 5.07 -5.72
C GLY A 73 -2.15 4.98 -5.34
N GLY A 74 -1.24 4.96 -6.32
CA GLY A 74 0.21 5.05 -6.07
C GLY A 74 0.62 6.36 -5.39
N VAL A 75 0.12 7.51 -5.87
CA VAL A 75 0.36 8.82 -5.23
C VAL A 75 -0.22 8.87 -3.82
N VAL A 76 -1.47 8.41 -3.64
CA VAL A 76 -2.13 8.37 -2.33
C VAL A 76 -1.32 7.51 -1.35
N LEU A 77 -0.85 6.33 -1.79
CA LEU A 77 -0.03 5.46 -0.96
C LEU A 77 1.31 6.08 -0.57
N VAL A 78 1.97 6.80 -1.47
CA VAL A 78 3.20 7.53 -1.15
C VAL A 78 2.93 8.64 -0.12
N VAL A 79 1.85 9.40 -0.26
CA VAL A 79 1.45 10.42 0.71
C VAL A 79 1.15 9.79 2.07
N CYS A 80 0.38 8.69 2.10
CA CYS A 80 0.12 7.94 3.32
C CYS A 80 1.39 7.37 3.96
N ALA A 81 2.35 6.90 3.15
CA ALA A 81 3.63 6.40 3.64
C ALA A 81 4.43 7.49 4.36
N ILE A 82 4.51 8.69 3.76
CA ILE A 82 5.16 9.84 4.38
C ILE A 82 4.46 10.23 5.68
N ALA A 83 3.12 10.24 5.67
CA ALA A 83 2.33 10.55 6.86
C ALA A 83 2.55 9.52 7.98
N HIS A 84 2.57 8.22 7.65
CA HIS A 84 2.86 7.14 8.60
C HIS A 84 4.27 7.27 9.18
N SER A 85 5.29 7.47 8.34
CA SER A 85 6.67 7.65 8.81
C SER A 85 6.82 8.90 9.68
N THR A 86 6.18 10.01 9.30
CA THR A 86 6.22 11.25 10.09
C THR A 86 5.56 11.04 11.45
N PHE A 87 4.38 10.44 11.48
CA PHE A 87 3.68 10.13 12.72
C PHE A 87 4.50 9.20 13.62
N ALA A 88 5.08 8.14 13.04
CA ALA A 88 5.95 7.20 13.76
C ALA A 88 7.22 7.85 14.30
N CYS A 89 7.74 8.91 13.65
CA CYS A 89 8.86 9.69 14.17
C CYS A 89 8.53 10.37 15.50
N PHE A 90 7.32 10.89 15.64
CA PHE A 90 6.87 11.59 16.84
C PHE A 90 6.36 10.64 17.91
N ALA A 91 5.73 9.53 17.50
CA ALA A 91 5.15 8.55 18.41
C ALA A 91 6.18 7.56 18.97
N ALA A 92 7.28 7.29 18.26
CA ALA A 92 8.31 6.39 18.76
C ALA A 92 9.12 7.06 19.87
N GLY A 93 9.04 6.54 21.10
CA GLY A 93 9.90 7.00 22.20
C GLY A 93 11.38 6.58 22.06
N HIS A 94 11.66 5.53 21.28
CA HIS A 94 13.02 5.06 20.97
C HIS A 94 13.06 4.43 19.57
N ASN A 95 14.23 4.46 18.90
CA ASN A 95 14.44 3.87 17.57
C ASN A 95 13.49 4.39 16.46
N HIS A 96 13.43 5.72 16.29
CA HIS A 96 12.55 6.38 15.30
C HIS A 96 12.73 5.83 13.88
N ALA A 97 13.96 5.51 13.47
CA ALA A 97 14.23 4.97 12.13
C ALA A 97 13.54 3.62 11.88
N PHE A 98 13.52 2.74 12.88
CA PHE A 98 12.86 1.44 12.76
C PHE A 98 11.33 1.59 12.75
N ALA A 99 10.79 2.48 13.58
CA ALA A 99 9.37 2.81 13.61
C ALA A 99 8.89 3.44 12.28
N MET A 100 9.69 4.36 11.71
CA MET A 100 9.42 4.95 10.39
C MET A 100 9.39 3.89 9.28
N LEU A 101 10.34 2.94 9.32
CA LEU A 101 10.48 1.91 8.30
C LEU A 101 9.36 0.87 8.38
N ILE A 102 8.98 0.42 9.57
CA ILE A 102 7.86 -0.54 9.74
C ILE A 102 6.52 0.12 9.42
N SER A 103 6.32 1.39 9.79
CA SER A 103 5.04 2.07 9.57
C SER A 103 4.84 2.52 8.11
N GLY A 104 5.79 3.25 7.54
CA GLY A 104 5.65 3.85 6.22
C GLY A 104 6.33 3.05 5.10
N GLY A 105 7.36 2.27 5.41
CA GLY A 105 8.11 1.50 4.42
C GLY A 105 7.26 0.56 3.55
N PRO A 106 6.31 -0.21 4.11
CA PRO A 106 5.44 -1.08 3.32
C PRO A 106 4.59 -0.27 2.32
N TYR A 107 4.00 0.85 2.76
CA TYR A 107 3.18 1.73 1.91
C TYR A 107 4.01 2.44 0.84
N LEU A 108 5.24 2.85 1.18
CA LEU A 108 6.16 3.47 0.23
C LEU A 108 6.53 2.47 -0.87
N LEU A 109 6.88 1.25 -0.48
CA LEU A 109 7.22 0.17 -1.42
C LEU A 109 6.05 -0.12 -2.36
N THR A 110 4.82 -0.21 -1.83
CA THR A 110 3.62 -0.43 -2.65
C THR A 110 3.29 0.75 -3.56
N GLY A 111 3.38 1.98 -3.06
CA GLY A 111 3.18 3.18 -3.87
C GLY A 111 4.17 3.29 -5.03
N ILE A 112 5.46 3.00 -4.76
CA ILE A 112 6.51 2.96 -5.80
C ILE A 112 6.23 1.85 -6.82
N LEU A 113 5.83 0.65 -6.39
CA LEU A 113 5.45 -0.45 -7.28
C LEU A 113 4.30 -0.07 -8.21
N PHE A 114 3.27 0.61 -7.69
CA PHE A 114 2.15 1.10 -8.49
C PHE A 114 2.56 2.19 -9.49
N LEU A 115 3.37 3.16 -9.08
CA LEU A 115 3.89 4.19 -9.98
C LEU A 115 4.80 3.61 -11.07
N TRP A 116 5.62 2.62 -10.72
CA TRP A 116 6.48 1.94 -11.68
C TRP A 116 5.67 1.09 -12.67
N SER A 117 4.66 0.36 -12.19
CA SER A 117 3.70 -0.36 -13.03
C SER A 117 3.04 0.58 -14.05
N TRP A 118 2.57 1.74 -13.58
CA TRP A 118 1.95 2.75 -14.44
C TRP A 118 2.91 3.30 -15.49
N ARG A 119 4.14 3.66 -15.09
CA ARG A 119 5.16 4.16 -16.02
C ARG A 119 5.50 3.12 -17.10
N LYS A 120 5.58 1.85 -16.73
CA LYS A 120 5.80 0.75 -17.67
C LYS A 120 4.60 0.53 -18.60
N SER A 121 3.36 0.65 -18.08
CA SER A 121 2.14 0.56 -18.89
C SER A 121 2.06 1.66 -19.94
N ARG A 122 2.55 2.87 -19.66
CA ARG A 122 2.64 3.97 -20.64
C ARG A 122 3.75 3.78 -21.67
N SER A 123 4.88 3.18 -21.27
CA SER A 123 6.01 2.93 -22.17
C SER A 123 5.72 1.85 -23.23
N ILE A 124 4.73 0.98 -22.99
CA ILE A 124 4.39 -0.13 -23.89
C ILE A 124 3.24 0.27 -24.86
N GLY A 125 2.81 1.54 -24.88
CA GLY A 125 1.89 2.04 -25.90
C GLY A 125 0.52 1.34 -25.88
N VAL A 126 -0.20 1.48 -24.77
CA VAL A 126 -1.67 1.31 -24.74
C VAL A 126 -2.30 2.67 -24.50
#